data_AF-A0A1C6QCI0-F1
#
_entry.id   AF-A0A1C6QCI0-F1
#
_cell.length_a   1.000
_cell.length_b   1.000
_cell.length_c   1.000
_cell.angle_alpha   90.00
_cell.angle_beta   90.00
_cell.angle_gamma   90.00
#
_symmetry.space_group_name_H-M   'P 1'
#
loop_
_entity.id
_entity.type
_entity.pdbx_description
1 polymer ?
#
loop_
_entity_poly.entity_id
_entity_poly.type
_entity_poly.pdbx_seq_one_letter_code
_entity_poly.pdbx_strand_id
1 'polypeptide(L)'
;MPGVLPLHDLLNAEVLIESGFVSGRLDLGLFPDDLAGWSRALDVLAAGGDVCWIDDDRSPEIRVQALNKQHETPAVHVEDVARSSISVFVPLCLEDGWIDDQRNLLQLVQREWPSEVLQTSPGAYEWRR
;
A
#
# COMPACT_ATOMS: atom_id res chain seq x y z
N MET A 1 -10.46 24.20 15.03
CA MET A 1 -10.20 23.13 14.05
C MET A 1 -8.70 23.14 13.82
N PRO A 2 -7.93 22.23 14.43
CA PRO A 2 -6.50 22.09 14.13
C PRO A 2 -6.34 21.78 12.64
N GLY A 3 -5.37 22.43 12.00
CA GLY A 3 -5.19 22.43 10.56
C GLY A 3 -4.81 21.06 10.02
N VAL A 4 -5.77 20.40 9.38
CA VAL A 4 -5.51 19.37 8.37
C VAL A 4 -4.81 20.09 7.21
N LEU A 5 -3.48 19.98 7.13
CA LEU A 5 -2.76 20.30 5.91
C LEU A 5 -2.67 19.01 5.09
N PRO A 6 -3.53 18.79 4.09
CA PRO A 6 -3.71 17.48 3.45
C PRO A 6 -2.49 16.96 2.67
N LEU A 7 -1.44 17.78 2.53
CA LEU A 7 -0.29 17.49 1.67
C LEU A 7 1.01 17.18 2.42
N HIS A 8 1.09 17.38 3.74
CA HIS A 8 2.31 17.08 4.49
C HIS A 8 2.38 15.65 5.02
N ASP A 9 1.23 14.96 5.05
CA ASP A 9 1.11 13.55 5.46
C ASP A 9 0.94 12.63 4.24
N LEU A 10 1.46 13.02 3.07
CA LEU A 10 1.48 12.17 1.87
C LEU A 10 2.87 11.55 1.68
N LEU A 11 2.96 10.23 1.74
CA LEU A 11 4.16 9.48 1.42
C LEU A 11 4.19 9.22 -0.09
N ASN A 12 5.16 9.80 -0.78
CA ASN A 12 5.42 9.47 -2.18
C ASN A 12 6.00 8.05 -2.24
N ALA A 13 5.31 7.17 -2.95
CA ALA A 13 5.68 5.77 -3.12
C ALA A 13 5.53 5.36 -4.59
N GLU A 14 5.92 4.14 -4.90
CA GLU A 14 5.73 3.53 -6.21
C GLU A 14 5.28 2.07 -6.08
N VAL A 15 4.42 1.63 -7.00
CA VAL A 15 4.17 0.21 -7.26
C VAL A 15 5.13 -0.22 -8.36
N LEU A 16 5.94 -1.22 -8.08
CA LEU A 16 6.83 -1.86 -9.05
C LEU A 16 6.33 -3.27 -9.35
N ILE A 17 6.19 -3.57 -10.64
CA ILE A 17 5.87 -4.91 -11.13
C ILE A 17 7.01 -5.33 -12.03
N GLU A 18 7.79 -6.33 -11.61
CA GLU A 18 8.93 -6.82 -12.37
C GLU A 18 8.84 -8.33 -12.57
N SER A 19 9.06 -8.76 -13.81
CA SER A 19 9.24 -10.16 -14.18
C SER A 19 10.15 -10.27 -15.40
N GLY A 20 10.47 -11.48 -15.83
CA GLY A 20 11.24 -11.71 -17.06
C GLY A 20 10.51 -11.28 -18.36
N PHE A 21 9.21 -10.98 -18.29
CA PHE A 21 8.38 -10.61 -19.45
C PHE A 21 7.83 -9.18 -19.38
N VAL A 22 7.37 -8.74 -18.21
CA VAL A 22 6.77 -7.43 -17.98
C VAL A 22 7.55 -6.65 -16.92
N SER A 23 7.76 -5.36 -17.16
CA SER A 23 8.20 -4.37 -16.18
C SER A 23 7.23 -3.19 -16.21
N GLY A 24 6.78 -2.74 -15.05
CA GLY A 24 5.86 -1.62 -14.89
C GLY A 24 6.14 -0.87 -13.59
N ARG A 25 5.96 0.44 -13.65
CA ARG A 25 6.12 1.37 -12.52
C ARG A 25 4.94 2.31 -12.48
N LEU A 26 4.32 2.47 -11.31
CA LEU A 26 3.23 3.41 -11.08
C LEU A 26 3.52 4.23 -9.83
N ASP A 27 3.55 5.55 -9.96
CA ASP A 27 3.69 6.44 -8.81
C ASP A 27 2.35 6.48 -8.03
N LEU A 28 2.42 6.37 -6.70
CA LEU A 28 1.27 6.51 -5.81
C LEU A 28 1.60 7.39 -4.61
N GLY A 29 0.57 8.04 -4.07
CA GLY A 29 0.66 8.76 -2.80
C GLY A 29 -0.09 7.99 -1.72
N LEU A 30 0.59 7.69 -0.61
CA LEU A 30 0.02 6.97 0.53
C LEU A 30 -0.26 7.91 1.69
N PHE A 31 -1.44 7.78 2.29
CA PHE A 31 -1.80 8.39 3.57
C PHE A 31 -1.55 7.43 4.74
N PRO A 32 -1.50 7.92 5.99
CA PRO A 32 -1.40 7.05 7.16
C PRO A 32 -2.53 6.01 7.23
N ASP A 33 -3.73 6.38 6.79
CA ASP A 33 -4.88 5.47 6.73
C ASP A 33 -4.68 4.33 5.71
N ASP A 34 -3.92 4.56 4.64
CA ASP A 34 -3.58 3.53 3.65
C ASP A 34 -2.65 2.49 4.28
N LEU A 35 -1.66 2.93 5.07
CA LEU A 35 -0.77 2.04 5.82
C LEU A 35 -1.53 1.25 6.89
N ALA A 36 -2.50 1.87 7.57
CA ALA A 36 -3.39 1.16 8.49
C ALA A 36 -4.30 0.16 7.75
N GLY A 37 -4.75 0.52 6.54
CA GLY A 37 -5.46 -0.38 5.62
C GLY A 37 -4.61 -1.59 5.24
N TRP A 38 -3.32 -1.37 4.94
CA TRP A 38 -2.39 -2.44 4.63
C TRP A 38 -2.19 -3.39 5.82
N SER A 39 -2.06 -2.86 7.05
CA SER A 39 -1.99 -3.70 8.26
C SER A 39 -3.19 -4.63 8.38
N ARG A 40 -4.40 -4.11 8.16
CA ARG A 40 -5.65 -4.90 8.20
C ARG A 40 -5.69 -5.93 7.07
N ALA A 41 -5.23 -5.56 5.89
CA ALA A 41 -5.14 -6.47 4.75
C ALA A 41 -4.19 -7.65 5.05
N LEU A 42 -3.04 -7.40 5.68
CA LEU A 42 -2.11 -8.46 6.11
C LEU A 42 -2.74 -9.43 7.11
N ASP A 43 -3.58 -8.94 8.04
CA ASP A 43 -4.28 -9.81 8.99
C ASP A 43 -5.33 -10.70 8.31
N VAL A 44 -6.04 -10.18 7.31
CA VAL A 44 -6.99 -10.96 6.51
C VAL A 44 -6.26 -11.99 5.64
N LEU A 45 -5.15 -11.60 5.00
CA LEU A 45 -4.31 -12.52 4.22
C LEU A 45 -3.73 -13.64 5.10
N ALA A 46 -3.32 -13.33 6.34
CA ALA A 46 -2.85 -14.33 7.30
C ALA A 46 -3.94 -15.34 7.69
N ALA A 47 -5.21 -14.92 7.66
CA ALA A 47 -6.36 -15.79 7.85
C ALA A 47 -6.77 -16.54 6.57
N GLY A 48 -6.06 -16.36 5.46
CA GLY A 48 -6.35 -16.97 4.16
C GLY A 48 -7.47 -16.29 3.38
N GLY A 49 -7.85 -15.06 3.76
CA GLY A 49 -8.84 -14.27 3.06
C GLY A 49 -8.25 -13.41 1.94
N ASP A 50 -9.06 -13.09 0.94
CA ASP A 50 -8.71 -12.16 -0.12
C ASP A 50 -8.91 -10.71 0.35
N VAL A 51 -8.12 -9.79 -0.20
CA VAL A 51 -8.14 -8.38 0.19
C VAL A 51 -8.07 -7.45 -1.00
N CYS A 52 -8.67 -6.28 -0.85
CA CYS A 52 -8.42 -5.11 -1.67
C CYS A 52 -7.73 -4.03 -0.82
N TRP A 53 -6.63 -3.50 -1.30
CA TRP A 53 -5.88 -2.41 -0.69
C TRP A 53 -5.93 -1.19 -1.61
N ILE A 54 -6.16 -0.02 -1.02
CA ILE A 54 -6.49 1.25 -1.71
C ILE A 54 -7.83 1.12 -2.48
N ASP A 55 -8.90 0.82 -1.73
CA ASP A 55 -10.27 0.63 -2.22
C ASP A 55 -11.12 1.92 -2.09
N ASP A 56 -10.53 3.08 -2.38
CA ASP A 56 -11.19 4.39 -2.19
C ASP A 56 -11.22 5.22 -3.47
N ASP A 57 -11.41 4.54 -4.60
CA ASP A 57 -11.45 5.08 -5.96
C ASP A 57 -10.15 5.78 -6.41
N ARG A 58 -9.11 5.79 -5.57
CA ARG A 58 -7.77 6.27 -5.93
C ARG A 58 -7.01 5.15 -6.64
N SER A 59 -6.71 5.33 -7.93
CA SER A 59 -5.81 4.42 -8.65
C SER A 59 -4.35 4.61 -8.23
N PRO A 60 -3.56 3.53 -8.14
CA PRO A 60 -3.92 2.13 -8.46
C PRO A 60 -4.64 1.39 -7.33
N GLU A 61 -5.60 0.54 -7.70
CA GLU A 61 -6.21 -0.45 -6.80
C GLU A 61 -5.38 -1.74 -6.80
N ILE A 62 -5.10 -2.31 -5.62
CA ILE A 62 -4.28 -3.52 -5.48
C ILE A 62 -5.08 -4.59 -4.76
N ARG A 63 -5.47 -5.64 -5.49
CA ARG A 63 -6.14 -6.81 -4.92
C ARG A 63 -5.18 -7.95 -4.75
N VAL A 64 -5.22 -8.60 -3.60
CA VAL A 64 -4.41 -9.79 -3.31
C VAL A 64 -5.34 -10.94 -2.99
N GLN A 65 -5.23 -12.00 -3.78
CA GLN A 65 -5.90 -13.27 -3.55
C GLN A 65 -4.95 -14.18 -2.77
N ALA A 66 -5.41 -14.68 -1.61
CA ALA A 66 -4.61 -15.58 -0.78
C ALA A 66 -4.42 -16.93 -1.47
N LEU A 67 -5.42 -17.40 -2.22
CA LEU A 67 -5.32 -18.60 -3.04
C LEU A 67 -6.13 -18.46 -4.33
N ASN A 68 -5.43 -18.30 -5.45
CA ASN A 68 -6.03 -18.40 -6.77
C ASN A 68 -6.23 -19.88 -7.15
N LYS A 69 -7.48 -20.31 -7.34
CA LYS A 69 -7.81 -21.71 -7.64
C LYS A 69 -7.32 -22.21 -9.00
N GLN A 70 -7.09 -21.32 -9.95
CA GLN A 70 -6.65 -21.70 -11.30
C GLN A 70 -5.13 -21.94 -11.34
N HIS A 71 -4.38 -21.16 -10.56
CA HIS A 71 -2.93 -21.23 -10.52
C HIS A 71 -2.38 -21.98 -9.29
N GLU A 72 -3.25 -22.29 -8.32
CA GLU A 72 -2.91 -22.92 -7.04
C GLU A 72 -1.85 -22.15 -6.23
N THR A 73 -1.79 -20.83 -6.44
CA THR A 73 -0.87 -19.91 -5.77
C THR A 73 -1.59 -18.63 -5.34
N PRO A 74 -1.04 -17.85 -4.41
CA PRO A 74 -1.44 -16.45 -4.23
C PRO A 74 -1.32 -15.68 -5.56
N ALA A 75 -2.13 -14.64 -5.71
CA ALA A 75 -2.06 -13.79 -6.89
C ALA A 75 -2.38 -12.33 -6.58
N VAL A 76 -1.76 -11.43 -7.32
CA VAL A 76 -1.98 -9.98 -7.20
C VAL A 76 -2.58 -9.46 -8.49
N HIS A 77 -3.61 -8.63 -8.35
CA HIS A 77 -4.17 -7.82 -9.42
C HIS A 77 -3.90 -6.36 -9.11
N VAL A 78 -3.30 -5.65 -10.07
CA VAL A 78 -3.11 -4.20 -10.01
C VAL A 78 -3.93 -3.58 -11.12
N GLU A 79 -4.85 -2.69 -10.76
CA GLU A 79 -5.72 -1.99 -11.70
C GLU A 79 -5.46 -0.47 -11.61
N ASP A 80 -4.96 0.11 -12.70
CA ASP A 80 -4.74 1.56 -12.84
C ASP A 80 -5.69 2.12 -13.91
N VAL A 81 -6.98 2.07 -13.62
CA VAL A 81 -8.02 2.50 -14.56
C VAL A 81 -7.92 4.00 -14.84
N ALA A 82 -7.65 4.80 -13.81
CA ALA A 82 -7.73 6.25 -13.90
C ALA A 82 -6.59 6.90 -14.70
N ARG A 83 -5.37 6.34 -14.69
CA ARG A 83 -4.22 6.94 -15.40
C ARG A 83 -3.87 6.22 -16.69
N SER A 84 -3.71 4.90 -16.66
CA SER A 84 -3.24 4.12 -17.81
C SER A 84 -4.30 3.22 -18.44
N SER A 85 -5.40 2.95 -17.74
CA SER A 85 -6.38 1.93 -18.10
C SER A 85 -5.76 0.53 -18.25
N ILE A 86 -4.66 0.27 -17.54
CA ILE A 86 -3.96 -1.01 -17.54
C ILE A 86 -4.37 -1.81 -16.30
N SER A 87 -4.58 -3.11 -16.52
CA SER A 87 -4.72 -4.10 -15.45
C SER A 87 -3.63 -5.16 -15.63
N VAL A 88 -2.96 -5.51 -14.53
CA VAL A 88 -1.92 -6.54 -14.49
C VAL A 88 -2.34 -7.61 -13.49
N PHE A 89 -2.22 -8.86 -13.90
CA PHE A 89 -2.44 -10.03 -13.04
C PHE A 89 -1.15 -10.83 -12.92
N VAL A 90 -0.73 -11.09 -11.69
CA VAL A 90 0.53 -11.78 -11.40
C VAL A 90 0.30 -12.87 -10.35
N PRO A 91 0.31 -14.16 -10.74
CA PRO A 91 0.47 -15.26 -9.80
C PRO A 91 1.84 -15.16 -9.13
N LEU A 92 1.90 -15.33 -7.81
CA LEU A 92 3.12 -15.19 -7.03
C LEU A 92 3.50 -16.51 -6.34
N CYS A 93 4.79 -16.80 -6.33
CA CYS A 93 5.36 -17.79 -5.42
C CYS A 93 5.92 -17.02 -4.22
N LEU A 94 5.15 -16.96 -3.13
CA LEU A 94 5.56 -16.28 -1.91
C LEU A 94 6.42 -17.21 -1.06
N GLU A 95 7.48 -16.65 -0.47
CA GLU A 95 8.30 -17.36 0.50
C GLU A 95 7.57 -17.52 1.84
N ASP A 96 7.94 -18.55 2.59
CA ASP A 96 7.45 -18.72 3.96
C ASP A 96 7.81 -17.49 4.80
N GLY A 97 6.85 -16.99 5.58
CA GLY A 97 7.07 -15.80 6.42
C GLY A 97 6.86 -14.46 5.71
N TRP A 98 6.49 -14.45 4.42
CA TRP A 98 6.28 -13.21 3.66
C TRP A 98 5.37 -12.19 4.37
N ILE A 99 4.30 -12.64 5.03
CA ILE A 99 3.39 -11.76 5.78
C ILE A 99 4.12 -11.07 6.95
N ASP A 100 4.97 -11.80 7.68
CA ASP A 100 5.71 -11.23 8.80
C ASP A 100 6.78 -10.25 8.31
N ASP A 101 7.40 -10.52 7.16
CA ASP A 101 8.29 -9.57 6.50
C ASP A 101 7.56 -8.29 6.10
N GLN A 102 6.35 -8.39 5.53
CA GLN A 102 5.53 -7.21 5.22
C GLN A 102 5.15 -6.41 6.47
N ARG A 103 4.86 -7.09 7.59
CA ARG A 103 4.60 -6.42 8.87
C ARG A 103 5.83 -5.68 9.40
N ASN A 104 7.02 -6.27 9.26
CA ASN A 104 8.27 -5.63 9.65
C ASN A 104 8.56 -4.38 8.78
N LEU A 105 8.34 -4.48 7.47
CA LEU A 105 8.48 -3.35 6.55
C LEU A 105 7.48 -2.23 6.87
N LEU A 106 6.23 -2.58 7.18
CA LEU A 106 5.22 -1.61 7.57
C LEU A 106 5.61 -0.86 8.86
N GLN A 107 6.09 -1.57 9.88
CA GLN A 107 6.58 -0.96 11.11
C GLN A 107 7.78 -0.04 10.86
N LEU A 108 8.67 -0.41 9.95
CA LEU A 108 9.80 0.43 9.54
C LEU A 108 9.29 1.73 8.90
N VAL A 109 8.37 1.66 7.94
CA VAL A 109 7.78 2.84 7.30
C VAL A 109 7.11 3.73 8.34
N GLN A 110 6.29 3.17 9.23
CA GLN A 110 5.59 3.91 10.28
C GLN A 110 6.55 4.59 11.27
N ARG A 111 7.73 4.02 11.50
CA ARG A 111 8.75 4.60 12.39
C ARG A 111 9.52 5.73 11.71
N GLU A 112 9.90 5.56 10.45
CA GLU A 112 10.76 6.50 9.72
C GLU A 112 9.98 7.63 9.03
N TRP A 113 8.68 7.44 8.79
CA TRP A 113 7.83 8.45 8.16
C TRP A 113 7.33 9.47 9.20
N PRO A 114 7.74 10.76 9.12
CA PRO A 114 7.31 11.77 10.08
C PRO A 114 5.85 12.18 9.82
N SER A 115 4.90 11.42 10.38
CA SER A 115 3.47 11.55 10.07
C SER A 115 2.71 12.53 10.97
N GLU A 116 3.39 13.53 11.54
CA GLU A 116 2.70 14.55 12.35
C GLU A 116 3.38 15.90 12.20
N VAL A 117 2.78 16.75 11.37
CA VAL A 117 2.97 18.20 11.50
C VAL A 117 2.15 18.66 12.70
N LEU A 118 2.81 18.83 13.84
CA LEU A 118 2.17 19.46 14.99
C LEU A 118 1.99 20.94 14.68
N GLN A 119 0.74 21.39 14.55
CA GLN A 119 0.45 22.82 14.55
C GLN A 119 0.68 23.36 15.97
N THR A 120 1.88 23.87 16.25
CA THR A 120 2.26 24.39 17.58
C THR A 120 1.63 25.77 17.85
N SER A 121 1.22 26.49 16.80
CA SER A 121 0.46 27.75 16.81
C SER A 121 -0.18 28.01 15.44
N PRO A 122 -1.17 28.92 15.28
CA PRO A 122 -1.71 29.28 13.97
C PRO A 122 -0.59 29.67 12.99
N GLY A 123 -0.36 28.87 11.94
CA GLY A 123 0.72 29.07 10.96
C GLY A 123 2.13 28.59 11.36
N ALA A 124 2.31 27.92 12.50
CA ALA A 124 3.58 27.33 12.92
C ALA A 124 3.48 25.80 12.95
N TYR A 125 4.44 25.15 12.30
CA TYR A 125 4.44 23.73 11.99
C TYR A 125 5.80 23.14 12.39
N GLU A 126 5.79 22.13 13.26
CA GLU A 126 7.01 21.41 13.64
C GLU A 126 6.90 19.93 13.30
N TRP A 127 8.02 19.36 12.82
CA TRP A 127 8.17 17.93 12.61
C TRP A 127 8.45 17.25 13.94
N ARG A 128 7.70 16.19 14.25
CA ARG A 128 7.99 15.35 15.41
C ARG A 128 9.30 14.58 15.16
N ARG A 129 10.22 14.68 16.11
CA ARG A 129 11.55 14.03 16.10
C ARG A 129 11.54 12.74 16.88
#